data_AF-A0A183D005-F1
#
_entry.id   AF-A0A183D005-F1
#
_cell.length_a   1.000
_cell.length_b   1.000
_cell.length_c   1.000
_cell.angle_alpha   90.00
_cell.angle_beta   90.00
_cell.angle_gamma   90.00
#
_symmetry.space_group_name_H-M   'P 1'
#
loop_
_entity.id
_entity.type
_entity.pdbx_description
1 polymer ?
#
loop_
_entity_poly.entity_id
_entity_poly.type
_entity_poly.pdbx_seq_one_letter_code
_entity_poly.pdbx_strand_id
1 'polypeptide(L)'
;LLYCDNLHGRWHFHEIRAIFLRRYLLKNTALELFLSSRTAIMFAFADEDTVRKVVDYLPRVGVGVKYGLPQSRKTSLMTPRQLFKHSDMPQKWQRREISNFDYLMFLNTVAGRTYNDFNQYPIFPWVLANYTSPTLDLNIATNFRDLSKAFFPFSSSFFPIGALSENRRKFFQDRYNSWEHETVPPFHYGTHYSTQAFTLNWLLRIEPFTTIFLHMQSGKFDHSNRLFHSIAEAWDSCQRDSHDVKELIPELYYMPEMLLNTNKFDLGKRDDGSAVGDVVLPPWAKSAEHFIALHRQALESDLVSCQLNQWIDLIFGYKQKGPEA
;
A
#
# COMPACT_ATOMS: atom_id res chain seq x y z
N LEU A 1 -13.36 16.55 -12.20
CA LEU A 1 -13.69 16.13 -13.59
C LEU A 1 -12.50 16.27 -14.55
N LEU A 2 -11.68 17.33 -14.46
CA LEU A 2 -10.55 17.54 -15.39
C LEU A 2 -9.60 16.33 -15.50
N TYR A 3 -9.29 15.69 -14.37
CA TYR A 3 -8.42 14.49 -14.31
C TYR A 3 -9.19 13.16 -14.32
N CYS A 4 -10.50 13.19 -14.58
CA CYS A 4 -11.28 11.98 -14.73
C CYS A 4 -11.16 11.50 -16.18
N ASP A 5 -10.19 10.63 -16.43
CA ASP A 5 -10.06 10.00 -17.73
C ASP A 5 -11.28 9.12 -18.02
N ASN A 6 -11.65 9.07 -19.31
CA ASN A 6 -12.63 8.12 -19.84
C ASN A 6 -14.10 8.27 -19.41
N LEU A 7 -14.56 9.47 -19.04
CA LEU A 7 -16.00 9.75 -18.82
C LEU A 7 -16.89 9.31 -20.00
N HIS A 8 -16.37 9.44 -21.22
CA HIS A 8 -16.97 8.96 -22.47
C HIS A 8 -16.04 7.98 -23.19
N GLY A 9 -15.37 7.12 -22.42
CA GLY A 9 -14.38 6.16 -22.94
C GLY A 9 -15.00 5.12 -23.87
N ARG A 10 -14.23 4.73 -24.89
CA ARG A 10 -14.51 3.58 -25.74
C ARG A 10 -13.28 2.70 -25.80
N TRP A 11 -13.46 1.40 -25.54
CA TRP A 11 -12.37 0.43 -25.53
C TRP A 11 -12.70 -0.73 -26.45
N HIS A 12 -11.76 -1.06 -27.33
CA HIS A 12 -11.93 -2.18 -28.23
C HIS A 12 -11.56 -3.47 -27.52
N PHE A 13 -12.31 -4.55 -27.76
CA PHE A 13 -12.10 -5.82 -27.05
C PHE A 13 -10.70 -6.41 -27.27
N HIS A 14 -10.08 -6.16 -28.43
CA HIS A 14 -8.72 -6.63 -28.71
C HIS A 14 -7.64 -5.92 -27.88
N GLU A 15 -7.96 -4.77 -27.28
CA GLU A 15 -7.05 -4.00 -26.42
C GLU A 15 -7.05 -4.53 -24.98
N ILE A 16 -8.11 -5.24 -24.57
CA ILE A 16 -8.23 -5.79 -23.22
C ILE A 16 -7.24 -6.95 -23.06
N ARG A 17 -6.36 -6.87 -22.07
CA ARG A 17 -5.31 -7.87 -21.79
C ARG A 17 -5.56 -8.68 -20.52
N ALA A 18 -6.26 -8.10 -19.54
CA ALA A 18 -6.65 -8.80 -18.33
C ALA A 18 -7.92 -8.19 -17.75
N ILE A 19 -8.72 -9.02 -17.07
CA ILE A 19 -9.97 -8.66 -16.41
C ILE A 19 -9.93 -9.28 -15.02
N PHE A 20 -10.06 -8.45 -13.99
CA PHE A 20 -10.07 -8.89 -12.60
C PHE A 20 -11.39 -8.57 -11.93
N LEU A 21 -11.91 -9.53 -11.17
CA LEU A 21 -12.88 -9.27 -10.13
C LEU A 21 -12.27 -8.36 -9.06
N ARG A 22 -13.00 -7.30 -8.72
CA ARG A 22 -12.63 -6.34 -7.69
C ARG A 22 -13.74 -6.18 -6.66
N ARG A 23 -13.34 -5.65 -5.51
CA ARG A 23 -14.28 -5.21 -4.50
C ARG A 23 -14.48 -3.71 -4.61
N TYR A 24 -15.70 -3.25 -4.40
CA TYR A 24 -16.03 -1.85 -4.19
C TYR A 24 -16.85 -1.75 -2.90
N LEU A 25 -16.41 -0.91 -1.97
CA LEU A 25 -16.97 -0.84 -0.60
C LEU A 25 -17.11 -2.24 0.04
N LEU A 26 -16.04 -3.05 -0.10
CA LEU A 26 -15.92 -4.41 0.42
C LEU A 26 -16.87 -5.48 -0.21
N LYS A 27 -17.65 -5.14 -1.23
CA LYS A 27 -18.53 -6.07 -1.97
C LYS A 27 -17.91 -6.46 -3.31
N ASN A 28 -18.06 -7.71 -3.76
CA ASN A 28 -17.50 -8.20 -5.05
C ASN A 28 -18.32 -7.71 -6.27
N THR A 29 -18.63 -6.43 -6.31
CA THR A 29 -19.49 -5.81 -7.32
C THR A 29 -18.70 -4.93 -8.28
N ALA A 30 -17.40 -5.15 -8.47
CA ALA A 30 -16.58 -4.37 -9.37
C ALA A 30 -15.71 -5.22 -10.29
N LEU A 31 -15.33 -4.65 -11.44
CA LEU A 31 -14.38 -5.21 -12.38
C LEU A 31 -13.31 -4.19 -12.71
N GLU A 32 -12.09 -4.66 -12.92
CA GLU A 32 -11.00 -3.85 -13.44
C GLU A 32 -10.46 -4.46 -14.73
N LEU A 33 -10.40 -3.63 -15.77
CA LEU A 33 -9.93 -3.97 -17.12
C LEU A 33 -8.55 -3.36 -17.32
N PHE A 34 -7.56 -4.19 -17.67
CA PHE A 34 -6.23 -3.74 -18.05
C PHE A 34 -6.07 -3.79 -19.56
N LEU A 35 -5.59 -2.70 -20.14
CA LEU A 35 -5.49 -2.51 -21.58
C LEU A 35 -4.06 -2.69 -22.08
N SER A 36 -3.89 -2.84 -23.40
CA SER A 36 -2.59 -2.91 -24.06
C SER A 36 -1.75 -1.64 -23.91
N SER A 37 -2.40 -0.48 -23.70
CA SER A 37 -1.77 0.80 -23.39
C SER A 37 -1.17 0.86 -21.98
N ARG A 38 -1.29 -0.22 -21.18
CA ARG A 38 -0.92 -0.27 -19.75
C ARG A 38 -1.76 0.63 -18.84
N THR A 39 -2.86 1.18 -19.35
CA THR A 39 -3.88 1.83 -18.53
C THR A 39 -4.85 0.78 -17.99
N ALA A 40 -5.49 1.09 -16.86
CA ALA A 40 -6.50 0.25 -16.25
C ALA A 40 -7.75 1.08 -15.96
N ILE A 41 -8.94 0.50 -16.16
CA ILE A 41 -10.22 1.13 -15.84
C ILE A 41 -11.00 0.23 -14.91
N MET A 42 -11.53 0.81 -13.84
CA MET A 42 -12.37 0.12 -12.88
C MET A 42 -13.83 0.56 -13.01
N PHE A 43 -14.74 -0.41 -13.01
CA PHE A 43 -16.19 -0.19 -12.98
C PHE A 43 -16.78 -0.85 -11.74
N ALA A 44 -17.64 -0.11 -11.03
CA ALA A 44 -18.50 -0.66 -9.99
C ALA A 44 -19.91 -0.87 -10.56
N PHE A 45 -20.55 -1.96 -10.14
CA PHE A 45 -21.87 -2.40 -10.55
C PHE A 45 -22.79 -2.50 -9.33
N ALA A 46 -24.09 -2.65 -9.58
CA ALA A 46 -25.09 -2.74 -8.53
C ALA A 46 -24.97 -4.04 -7.70
N ASP A 47 -24.65 -5.16 -8.35
CA ASP A 47 -24.68 -6.49 -7.76
C ASP A 47 -23.70 -7.46 -8.45
N GLU A 48 -23.48 -8.63 -7.81
CA GLU A 48 -22.56 -9.64 -8.31
C GLU A 48 -23.07 -10.37 -9.58
N ASP A 49 -24.39 -10.45 -9.77
CA ASP A 49 -24.97 -11.09 -10.97
C ASP A 49 -24.72 -10.25 -12.21
N THR A 50 -24.77 -8.92 -12.08
CA THR A 50 -24.40 -7.98 -13.13
C THR A 50 -22.92 -8.13 -13.49
N VAL A 51 -22.03 -8.26 -12.50
CA VAL A 51 -20.61 -8.54 -12.74
C VAL A 51 -20.42 -9.82 -13.55
N ARG A 52 -21.09 -10.92 -13.15
CA ARG A 52 -21.04 -12.21 -13.88
C ARG A 52 -21.50 -12.05 -15.33
N LYS A 53 -22.66 -11.41 -15.55
CA LYS A 53 -23.21 -11.14 -16.89
C LYS A 53 -22.23 -10.33 -17.74
N VAL A 54 -21.63 -9.27 -17.19
CA VAL A 54 -20.68 -8.43 -17.92
C VAL A 54 -19.46 -9.24 -18.36
N VAL A 55 -18.89 -10.07 -17.48
CA VAL A 55 -17.75 -10.94 -17.83
C VAL A 55 -18.10 -11.92 -18.95
N ASP A 56 -19.34 -12.41 -19.02
CA ASP A 56 -19.78 -13.31 -20.09
C ASP A 56 -19.71 -12.67 -21.49
N TYR A 57 -19.95 -11.36 -21.59
CA TYR A 57 -19.84 -10.60 -22.83
C TYR A 57 -18.42 -10.11 -23.14
N LEU A 58 -17.54 -10.03 -22.13
CA LEU A 58 -16.15 -9.59 -22.30
C LEU A 58 -15.26 -10.69 -22.94
N PRO A 59 -14.10 -10.30 -23.53
CA PRO A 59 -13.17 -11.25 -24.14
C PRO A 59 -12.57 -12.21 -23.10
N ARG A 60 -12.24 -13.43 -23.54
CA ARG A 60 -11.73 -14.51 -22.69
C ARG A 60 -10.24 -14.35 -22.37
N VAL A 61 -9.86 -13.27 -21.70
CA VAL A 61 -8.45 -12.96 -21.41
C VAL A 61 -7.99 -13.40 -20.02
N GLY A 62 -8.93 -13.80 -19.14
CA GLY A 62 -8.62 -14.13 -17.75
C GLY A 62 -7.99 -12.96 -17.01
N VAL A 63 -7.02 -13.24 -16.16
CA VAL A 63 -6.22 -12.24 -15.44
C VAL A 63 -4.89 -11.92 -16.16
N GLY A 64 -4.85 -12.14 -17.48
CA GLY A 64 -3.66 -11.98 -18.30
C GLY A 64 -2.70 -13.17 -18.20
N VAL A 65 -1.57 -13.06 -18.91
CA VAL A 65 -0.58 -14.15 -19.03
C VAL A 65 0.52 -14.12 -17.95
N LYS A 66 0.63 -13.02 -17.20
CA LYS A 66 1.77 -12.77 -16.29
C LYS A 66 1.83 -13.76 -15.11
N TYR A 67 0.68 -14.27 -14.67
CA TYR A 67 0.58 -15.01 -13.40
C TYR A 67 0.47 -16.54 -13.55
N GLY A 68 0.78 -17.08 -14.74
CA GLY A 68 0.75 -18.52 -14.97
C GLY A 68 -0.65 -19.14 -14.90
N LEU A 69 -1.70 -18.32 -15.03
CA LEU A 69 -3.10 -18.74 -14.93
C LEU A 69 -3.76 -18.88 -16.32
N PRO A 70 -4.71 -19.81 -16.50
CA PRO A 70 -5.43 -19.94 -17.76
C PRO A 70 -6.20 -18.68 -18.12
N GLN A 71 -6.19 -18.29 -19.40
CA GLN A 71 -6.97 -17.16 -19.91
C GLN A 71 -8.42 -17.57 -20.14
N SER A 72 -9.21 -17.53 -19.06
CA SER A 72 -10.64 -17.90 -19.11
C SER A 72 -11.49 -16.91 -18.31
N ARG A 73 -12.77 -16.79 -18.67
CA ARG A 73 -13.74 -15.98 -17.91
C ARG A 73 -13.89 -16.45 -16.47
N LYS A 74 -13.79 -17.77 -16.25
CA LYS A 74 -13.77 -18.36 -14.91
C LYS A 74 -12.60 -17.81 -14.09
N THR A 75 -11.42 -17.68 -14.70
CA THR A 75 -10.24 -17.09 -14.06
C THR A 75 -10.46 -15.62 -13.70
N SER A 76 -11.13 -14.84 -14.55
CA SER A 76 -11.45 -13.43 -14.24
C SER A 76 -12.38 -13.28 -13.04
N LEU A 77 -13.22 -14.28 -12.75
CA LEU A 77 -14.15 -14.33 -11.61
C LEU A 77 -13.58 -15.04 -10.38
N MET A 78 -12.32 -15.49 -10.42
CA MET A 78 -11.71 -16.14 -9.26
C MET A 78 -11.55 -15.17 -8.09
N THR A 79 -11.77 -15.68 -6.89
CA THR A 79 -11.48 -14.95 -5.65
C THR A 79 -9.96 -14.77 -5.48
N PRO A 80 -9.50 -13.78 -4.69
CA PRO A 80 -8.08 -13.60 -4.38
C PRO A 80 -7.36 -14.87 -3.91
N ARG A 81 -8.03 -15.67 -3.07
CA ARG A 81 -7.50 -16.95 -2.56
C ARG A 81 -7.29 -17.98 -3.67
N GLN A 82 -8.22 -18.07 -4.62
CA GLN A 82 -8.10 -18.97 -5.77
C GLN A 82 -6.99 -18.53 -6.72
N LEU A 83 -6.90 -17.23 -7.02
CA LEU A 83 -5.84 -16.67 -7.86
C LEU A 83 -4.46 -16.93 -7.26
N PHE A 84 -4.27 -16.69 -5.96
CA PHE A 84 -3.01 -16.98 -5.29
C PHE A 84 -2.68 -18.47 -5.30
N LYS A 85 -3.65 -19.34 -4.98
CA LYS A 85 -3.45 -20.80 -4.94
C LYS A 85 -3.03 -21.41 -6.27
N HIS A 86 -3.54 -20.89 -7.38
CA HIS A 86 -3.31 -21.44 -8.72
C HIS A 86 -2.20 -20.72 -9.50
N SER A 87 -1.68 -19.60 -8.99
CA SER A 87 -0.59 -18.84 -9.60
C SER A 87 0.76 -19.53 -9.37
N ASP A 88 1.68 -19.38 -10.32
CA ASP A 88 3.07 -19.83 -10.21
C ASP A 88 4.02 -18.77 -9.63
N MET A 89 3.50 -17.58 -9.32
CA MET A 89 4.27 -16.44 -8.83
C MET A 89 5.00 -16.70 -7.50
N PRO A 90 4.41 -17.40 -6.49
CA PRO A 90 5.15 -17.71 -5.26
C PRO A 90 6.42 -18.53 -5.52
N GLN A 91 6.35 -19.51 -6.43
CA GLN A 91 7.49 -20.35 -6.78
C GLN A 91 8.55 -19.55 -7.56
N LYS A 92 8.13 -18.68 -8.48
CA LYS A 92 9.03 -17.77 -9.19
C LYS A 92 9.77 -16.83 -8.24
N TRP A 93 9.07 -16.30 -7.24
CA TRP A 93 9.67 -15.44 -6.21
C TRP A 93 10.71 -16.20 -5.38
N GLN A 94 10.37 -17.41 -4.90
CA GLN A 94 11.31 -18.26 -4.16
C GLN A 94 12.56 -18.63 -4.97
N ARG A 95 12.43 -18.81 -6.29
CA ARG A 95 13.54 -19.06 -7.22
C ARG A 95 14.29 -17.80 -7.64
N ARG A 96 13.92 -16.62 -7.12
CA ARG A 96 14.46 -15.30 -7.50
C ARG A 96 14.28 -14.96 -8.98
N GLU A 97 13.29 -15.55 -9.65
CA GLU A 97 12.91 -15.21 -11.03
C GLU A 97 12.15 -13.86 -11.08
N ILE A 98 11.57 -13.45 -9.95
CA ILE A 98 10.93 -12.14 -9.76
C ILE A 98 11.44 -11.49 -8.47
N SER A 99 11.50 -10.16 -8.46
CA SER A 99 11.99 -9.39 -7.32
C SER A 99 10.95 -9.31 -6.18
N ASN A 100 11.37 -8.90 -4.98
CA ASN A 100 10.48 -8.66 -3.85
C ASN A 100 9.41 -7.62 -4.21
N PHE A 101 9.79 -6.53 -4.88
CA PHE A 101 8.85 -5.51 -5.36
C PHE A 101 7.80 -6.09 -6.31
N ASP A 102 8.21 -6.88 -7.31
CA ASP A 102 7.29 -7.47 -8.28
C ASP A 102 6.32 -8.46 -7.62
N TYR A 103 6.82 -9.22 -6.63
CA TYR A 103 5.98 -10.12 -5.86
C TYR A 103 4.97 -9.38 -4.98
N LEU A 104 5.37 -8.28 -4.33
CA LEU A 104 4.47 -7.40 -3.57
C LEU A 104 3.40 -6.75 -4.47
N MET A 105 3.78 -6.32 -5.68
CA MET A 105 2.82 -5.80 -6.66
C MET A 105 1.83 -6.89 -7.10
N PHE A 106 2.29 -8.13 -7.30
CA PHE A 106 1.42 -9.27 -7.58
C PHE A 106 0.42 -9.52 -6.44
N LEU A 107 0.89 -9.58 -5.20
CA LEU A 107 0.02 -9.81 -4.03
C LEU A 107 -1.04 -8.73 -3.89
N ASN A 108 -0.64 -7.45 -4.01
CA ASN A 108 -1.57 -6.33 -4.01
C ASN A 108 -2.63 -6.46 -5.11
N THR A 109 -2.20 -6.73 -6.35
CA THR A 109 -3.10 -6.86 -7.50
C THR A 109 -4.10 -8.01 -7.32
N VAL A 110 -3.65 -9.16 -6.83
CA VAL A 110 -4.50 -10.33 -6.58
C VAL A 110 -5.43 -10.12 -5.38
N ALA A 111 -5.01 -9.39 -4.36
CA ALA A 111 -5.85 -9.01 -3.22
C ALA A 111 -6.97 -8.02 -3.57
N GLY A 112 -6.96 -7.49 -4.81
CA GLY A 112 -7.93 -6.53 -5.31
C GLY A 112 -7.54 -5.07 -5.09
N ARG A 113 -6.27 -4.79 -4.73
CA ARG A 113 -5.75 -3.43 -4.58
C ARG A 113 -5.52 -2.81 -5.97
N THR A 114 -5.77 -1.52 -6.10
CA THR A 114 -5.74 -0.80 -7.38
C THR A 114 -5.38 0.67 -7.21
N TYR A 115 -4.82 1.26 -8.26
CA TYR A 115 -4.59 2.70 -8.39
C TYR A 115 -5.85 3.50 -8.70
N ASN A 116 -6.93 2.84 -9.17
CA ASN A 116 -8.19 3.49 -9.53
C ASN A 116 -9.10 3.80 -8.32
N ASP A 117 -8.84 3.18 -7.16
CA ASP A 117 -9.56 3.44 -5.91
C ASP A 117 -8.55 3.65 -4.77
N PHE A 118 -8.39 4.89 -4.34
CA PHE A 118 -7.45 5.27 -3.27
C PHE A 118 -7.78 4.64 -1.90
N ASN A 119 -9.02 4.16 -1.68
CA ASN A 119 -9.35 3.43 -0.46
C ASN A 119 -8.79 2.00 -0.45
N GLN A 120 -8.41 1.50 -1.63
CA GLN A 120 -7.85 0.17 -1.84
C GLN A 120 -6.47 0.27 -2.51
N TYR A 121 -5.72 1.34 -2.23
CA TYR A 121 -4.40 1.56 -2.79
C TYR A 121 -3.41 0.43 -2.43
N PRO A 122 -2.47 0.08 -3.31
CA PRO A 122 -1.42 -0.89 -3.00
C PRO A 122 -0.59 -0.51 -1.76
N ILE A 123 -0.14 -1.53 -1.02
CA ILE A 123 0.57 -1.35 0.25
C ILE A 123 1.93 -2.03 0.18
N PHE A 124 2.94 -1.34 0.68
CA PHE A 124 4.29 -1.82 0.86
C PHE A 124 4.73 -1.68 2.33
N PRO A 125 5.60 -2.56 2.84
CA PRO A 125 6.11 -2.46 4.19
C PRO A 125 7.03 -1.25 4.35
N TRP A 126 7.12 -0.65 5.52
CA TRP A 126 8.36 0.03 5.90
C TRP A 126 9.50 -0.99 6.01
N VAL A 127 10.64 -0.71 5.36
CA VAL A 127 11.80 -1.62 5.35
C VAL A 127 12.95 -1.09 6.21
N LEU A 128 13.25 0.20 6.12
CA LEU A 128 14.30 0.82 6.93
C LEU A 128 13.71 1.36 8.24
N ALA A 129 14.55 1.42 9.27
CA ALA A 129 14.24 2.03 10.56
C ALA A 129 15.17 3.21 10.90
N ASN A 130 16.28 3.36 10.17
CA ASN A 130 17.27 4.41 10.42
C ASN A 130 17.14 5.57 9.42
N TYR A 131 16.53 6.66 9.89
CA TYR A 131 16.33 7.89 9.11
C TYR A 131 17.08 9.11 9.69
N THR A 132 17.95 8.92 10.68
CA THR A 132 18.63 10.00 11.40
C THR A 132 20.15 9.95 11.28
N SER A 133 20.73 8.78 11.00
CA SER A 133 22.18 8.62 10.91
C SER A 133 22.76 9.31 9.66
N PRO A 134 24.03 9.78 9.70
CA PRO A 134 24.70 10.38 8.55
C PRO A 134 24.98 9.37 7.42
N THR A 135 25.05 8.09 7.74
CA THR A 135 25.35 7.01 6.80
C THR A 135 24.38 5.85 6.99
N LEU A 136 24.07 5.15 5.90
CA LEU A 136 23.24 3.96 5.90
C LEU A 136 24.05 2.78 5.34
N ASP A 137 24.24 1.75 6.16
CA ASP A 137 24.82 0.48 5.73
C ASP A 137 23.74 -0.59 5.68
N LEU A 138 23.47 -1.11 4.48
CA LEU A 138 22.45 -2.12 4.21
C LEU A 138 22.86 -3.53 4.66
N ASN A 139 24.08 -3.71 5.18
CA ASN A 139 24.52 -4.98 5.78
C ASN A 139 24.23 -5.04 7.28
N ILE A 140 23.88 -3.91 7.91
CA ILE A 140 23.63 -3.84 9.35
C ILE A 140 22.14 -4.05 9.62
N ALA A 141 21.80 -5.16 10.28
CA ALA A 141 20.42 -5.52 10.59
C ALA A 141 19.66 -4.46 11.42
N THR A 142 20.33 -3.68 12.27
CA THR A 142 19.69 -2.63 13.07
C THR A 142 19.16 -1.46 12.25
N ASN A 143 19.60 -1.31 10.99
CA ASN A 143 19.08 -0.30 10.07
C ASN A 143 17.75 -0.73 9.44
N PHE A 144 17.37 -2.00 9.55
CA PHE A 144 16.14 -2.55 9.02
C PHE A 144 15.06 -2.59 10.09
N ARG A 145 13.82 -2.39 9.65
CA ARG A 145 12.66 -2.76 10.45
C ARG A 145 12.64 -4.28 10.57
N ASP A 146 12.39 -4.73 11.78
CA ASP A 146 12.11 -6.14 12.03
C ASP A 146 10.75 -6.51 11.39
N LEU A 147 10.80 -7.22 10.27
CA LEU A 147 9.62 -7.78 9.60
C LEU A 147 9.10 -9.03 10.31
N SER A 148 9.91 -9.59 11.22
CA SER A 148 9.71 -10.84 11.95
C SER A 148 9.22 -10.70 13.39
N LYS A 149 9.18 -9.49 13.94
CA LYS A 149 8.38 -9.14 15.13
C LYS A 149 6.88 -9.28 14.86
N ALA A 150 6.49 -10.32 14.15
CA ALA A 150 5.22 -11.02 14.25
C ALA A 150 5.42 -12.37 14.98
N PHE A 151 6.57 -12.59 15.63
CA PHE A 151 6.94 -13.83 16.30
C PHE A 151 7.83 -13.56 17.52
N PHE A 152 7.24 -13.57 18.73
CA PHE A 152 7.96 -13.93 19.95
C PHE A 152 7.31 -15.21 20.50
N PRO A 153 8.06 -16.31 20.67
CA PRO A 153 7.51 -17.63 21.01
C PRO A 153 6.91 -17.73 22.42
N PHE A 154 6.94 -16.65 23.22
CA PHE A 154 6.39 -16.59 24.58
C PHE A 154 5.36 -15.47 24.78
N SER A 155 4.94 -14.75 23.73
CA SER A 155 3.91 -13.71 23.81
C SER A 155 2.99 -13.78 22.60
N SER A 156 1.75 -14.19 22.83
CA SER A 156 0.66 -14.32 21.85
C SER A 156 0.08 -12.98 21.37
N SER A 157 0.92 -12.01 20.98
CA SER A 157 0.46 -10.70 20.51
C SER A 157 1.29 -10.21 19.33
N PHE A 158 0.64 -9.51 18.42
CA PHE A 158 0.99 -9.39 17.00
C PHE A 158 1.42 -7.97 16.63
N PHE A 159 2.48 -7.75 15.83
CA PHE A 159 3.04 -6.39 15.71
C PHE A 159 3.03 -5.81 14.28
N PRO A 160 1.97 -5.07 13.89
CA PRO A 160 2.03 -4.07 12.82
C PRO A 160 2.83 -2.84 13.30
N ILE A 161 2.99 -1.81 12.44
CA ILE A 161 3.87 -0.67 12.72
C ILE A 161 3.58 0.02 14.07
N GLY A 162 2.34 -0.06 14.53
CA GLY A 162 1.89 0.51 15.80
C GLY A 162 2.37 -0.19 17.08
N ALA A 163 3.04 -1.35 17.01
CA ALA A 163 3.47 -2.08 18.22
C ALA A 163 4.99 -2.33 18.28
N LEU A 164 5.78 -1.57 17.53
CA LEU A 164 7.24 -1.63 17.58
C LEU A 164 7.82 -1.10 18.92
N SER A 165 7.08 -0.24 19.63
CA SER A 165 7.42 0.24 20.96
C SER A 165 6.69 -0.55 22.05
N GLU A 166 7.44 -1.01 23.06
CA GLU A 166 6.94 -1.80 24.19
C GLU A 166 5.84 -1.10 24.99
N ASN A 167 5.98 0.22 25.22
CA ASN A 167 4.96 0.99 25.93
C ASN A 167 3.65 1.06 25.14
N ARG A 168 3.76 1.17 23.81
CA ARG A 168 2.60 1.25 22.92
C ARG A 168 1.92 -0.11 22.75
N ARG A 169 2.72 -1.19 22.75
CA ARG A 169 2.22 -2.57 22.83
C ARG A 169 1.31 -2.75 24.03
N LYS A 170 1.77 -2.34 25.22
CA LYS A 170 0.98 -2.43 26.44
C LYS A 170 -0.32 -1.62 26.34
N PHE A 171 -0.23 -0.39 25.83
CA PHE A 171 -1.41 0.47 25.63
C PHE A 171 -2.49 -0.19 24.74
N PHE A 172 -2.12 -0.77 23.60
CA PHE A 172 -3.10 -1.42 22.72
C PHE A 172 -3.61 -2.74 23.27
N GLN A 173 -2.77 -3.50 23.97
CA GLN A 173 -3.20 -4.73 24.62
C GLN A 173 -4.20 -4.43 25.75
N ASP A 174 -3.92 -3.42 26.57
CA ASP A 174 -4.81 -2.98 27.64
C ASP A 174 -6.13 -2.50 27.05
N ARG A 175 -6.11 -1.69 25.97
CA ARG A 175 -7.31 -1.27 25.24
C ARG A 175 -8.14 -2.45 24.73
N TYR A 176 -7.51 -3.47 24.15
CA TYR A 176 -8.19 -4.65 23.64
C TYR A 176 -8.83 -5.46 24.78
N ASN A 177 -8.08 -5.67 25.87
CA ASN A 177 -8.50 -6.49 27.00
C ASN A 177 -9.58 -5.80 27.84
N SER A 178 -9.54 -4.48 27.97
CA SER A 178 -10.54 -3.69 28.71
C SER A 178 -11.71 -3.24 27.83
N TRP A 179 -11.84 -3.79 26.62
CA TRP A 179 -12.87 -3.37 25.68
C TRP A 179 -14.23 -3.96 26.06
N GLU A 180 -15.10 -3.12 26.61
CA GLU A 180 -16.48 -3.47 26.94
C GLU A 180 -17.43 -2.67 26.03
N HIS A 181 -17.88 -3.30 24.94
CA HIS A 181 -18.88 -2.73 24.04
C HIS A 181 -19.82 -3.83 23.54
N GLU A 182 -21.13 -3.59 23.58
CA GLU A 182 -22.14 -4.61 23.28
C GLU A 182 -22.15 -5.03 21.80
N THR A 183 -21.86 -4.10 20.88
CA THR A 183 -22.00 -4.32 19.42
C THR A 183 -20.70 -4.29 18.63
N VAL A 184 -19.60 -3.76 19.20
CA VAL A 184 -18.34 -3.56 18.48
C VAL A 184 -17.31 -4.52 19.07
N PRO A 185 -16.77 -5.46 18.28
CA PRO A 185 -15.73 -6.37 18.75
C PRO A 185 -14.50 -5.62 19.27
N PRO A 186 -13.71 -6.21 20.17
CA PRO A 186 -12.46 -5.63 20.62
C PRO A 186 -11.49 -5.48 19.44
N PHE A 187 -10.71 -4.39 19.46
CA PHE A 187 -9.71 -4.12 18.44
C PHE A 187 -8.52 -3.37 19.01
N HIS A 188 -7.34 -3.63 18.45
CA HIS A 188 -6.11 -2.95 18.82
C HIS A 188 -6.05 -1.53 18.22
N TYR A 189 -6.35 -1.41 16.92
CA TYR A 189 -6.16 -0.16 16.17
C TYR A 189 -7.49 0.37 15.63
N GLY A 190 -7.84 1.61 15.98
CA GLY A 190 -8.97 2.32 15.40
C GLY A 190 -8.67 2.98 14.04
N THR A 191 -7.38 3.01 13.66
CA THR A 191 -6.90 3.53 12.38
C THR A 191 -6.38 2.38 11.52
N HIS A 192 -6.58 2.48 10.21
CA HIS A 192 -6.11 1.48 9.25
C HIS A 192 -4.78 1.91 8.62
N TYR A 193 -3.91 0.95 8.31
CA TYR A 193 -2.56 1.21 7.75
C TYR A 193 -2.56 1.75 6.31
N SER A 194 -3.70 1.73 5.63
CA SER A 194 -3.86 2.18 4.24
C SER A 194 -5.19 2.89 4.09
N THR A 195 -5.16 4.18 3.78
CA THR A 195 -6.35 5.01 3.60
C THR A 195 -6.16 5.94 2.40
N GLN A 196 -7.26 6.43 1.84
CA GLN A 196 -7.20 7.47 0.81
C GLN A 196 -6.46 8.71 1.30
N ALA A 197 -6.71 9.14 2.54
CA ALA A 197 -6.04 10.29 3.13
C ALA A 197 -4.52 10.11 3.22
N PHE A 198 -4.04 8.93 3.62
CA PHE A 198 -2.60 8.65 3.65
C PHE A 198 -1.99 8.63 2.25
N THR A 199 -2.65 7.99 1.29
CA THR A 199 -2.20 7.94 -0.10
C THR A 199 -2.05 9.35 -0.69
N LEU A 200 -3.06 10.20 -0.51
CA LEU A 200 -3.03 11.58 -1.01
C LEU A 200 -1.99 12.43 -0.27
N ASN A 201 -1.78 12.21 1.04
CA ASN A 201 -0.75 12.92 1.79
C ASN A 201 0.66 12.52 1.34
N TRP A 202 0.91 11.23 1.07
CA TRP A 202 2.18 10.76 0.51
C TRP A 202 2.47 11.41 -0.85
N LEU A 203 1.45 11.49 -1.72
CA LEU A 203 1.59 11.96 -3.10
C LEU A 203 1.23 13.45 -3.28
N LEU A 204 1.13 14.21 -2.19
CA LEU A 204 0.64 15.60 -2.17
C LEU A 204 1.32 16.51 -3.20
N ARG A 205 2.58 16.23 -3.55
CA ARG A 205 3.41 17.07 -4.44
C ARG A 205 3.25 16.74 -5.93
N ILE A 206 2.46 15.72 -6.28
CA ILE A 206 2.26 15.27 -7.66
C ILE A 206 0.80 15.51 -8.07
N GLU A 207 0.59 16.08 -9.25
CA GLU A 207 -0.74 16.10 -9.88
C GLU A 207 -1.04 14.74 -10.54
N PRO A 208 -2.27 14.22 -10.48
CA PRO A 208 -3.50 14.88 -10.03
C PRO A 208 -3.80 14.79 -8.52
N PHE A 209 -2.91 14.17 -7.73
CA PHE A 209 -3.17 13.91 -6.31
C PHE A 209 -3.31 15.19 -5.48
N THR A 210 -2.55 16.24 -5.82
CA THR A 210 -2.68 17.56 -5.20
C THR A 210 -4.09 18.13 -5.38
N THR A 211 -4.61 18.15 -6.61
CA THR A 211 -5.97 18.63 -6.90
C THR A 211 -7.02 17.83 -6.12
N ILE A 212 -6.87 16.51 -6.06
CA ILE A 212 -7.81 15.63 -5.35
C ILE A 212 -7.74 15.85 -3.84
N PHE A 213 -6.54 16.03 -3.28
CA PHE A 213 -6.32 16.36 -1.88
C PHE A 213 -7.01 17.69 -1.51
N LEU A 214 -6.80 18.74 -2.31
CA LEU A 214 -7.45 20.04 -2.12
C LEU A 214 -8.98 19.91 -2.16
N HIS A 215 -9.52 19.14 -3.10
CA HIS A 215 -10.96 18.92 -3.16
C HIS A 215 -11.51 18.22 -1.89
N MET A 216 -10.78 17.25 -1.35
CA MET A 216 -11.13 16.58 -0.10
C MET A 216 -11.11 17.55 1.10
N GLN A 217 -10.25 18.57 1.05
CA GLN A 217 -10.03 19.55 2.12
C GLN A 217 -10.67 20.91 1.85
N SER A 218 -11.81 20.95 1.15
CA SER A 218 -12.57 22.17 0.87
C SER A 218 -11.79 23.28 0.14
N GLY A 219 -10.85 22.90 -0.74
CA GLY A 219 -10.10 23.79 -1.61
C GLY A 219 -8.84 24.42 -0.99
N LYS A 220 -8.43 24.00 0.20
CA LYS A 220 -7.20 24.50 0.87
C LYS A 220 -6.30 23.35 1.28
N PHE A 221 -4.99 23.62 1.33
CA PHE A 221 -4.07 22.67 1.96
C PHE A 221 -4.41 22.50 3.44
N ASP A 222 -4.12 21.31 3.97
CA ASP A 222 -4.30 21.05 5.39
C ASP A 222 -3.27 21.83 6.22
N HIS A 223 -3.42 21.83 7.54
CA HIS A 223 -2.46 22.48 8.43
C HIS A 223 -1.04 21.98 8.18
N SER A 224 -0.07 22.88 8.00
CA SER A 224 1.30 22.55 7.57
C SER A 224 1.98 21.47 8.43
N ASN A 225 1.67 21.41 9.73
CA ASN A 225 2.19 20.39 10.66
C ASN A 225 1.66 18.97 10.43
N ARG A 226 0.55 18.81 9.71
CA ARG A 226 -0.04 17.50 9.37
C ARG A 226 0.33 17.02 7.97
N LEU A 227 0.83 17.92 7.14
CA LEU A 227 1.30 17.57 5.80
C LEU A 227 2.55 16.70 5.91
N PHE A 228 2.68 15.76 4.98
CA PHE A 228 3.90 14.99 4.85
C PHE A 228 5.06 15.91 4.45
N HIS A 229 6.02 16.13 5.35
CA HIS A 229 7.16 17.02 5.11
C HIS A 229 8.52 16.37 5.38
N SER A 230 8.61 15.26 6.14
CA SER A 230 9.87 14.60 6.49
C SER A 230 9.69 13.09 6.59
N ILE A 231 10.63 12.33 6.01
CA ILE A 231 10.64 10.86 6.13
C ILE A 231 10.87 10.43 7.58
N ALA A 232 11.82 11.08 8.27
CA ALA A 232 12.15 10.74 9.66
C ALA A 232 10.98 11.04 10.61
N GLU A 233 10.31 12.19 10.46
CA GLU A 233 9.14 12.50 11.28
C GLU A 233 7.95 11.60 10.94
N ALA A 234 7.75 11.23 9.67
CA ALA A 234 6.70 10.29 9.30
C ALA A 234 6.93 8.91 9.93
N TRP A 235 8.17 8.41 9.90
CA TRP A 235 8.56 7.18 10.60
C TRP A 235 8.32 7.29 12.11
N ASP A 236 8.83 8.35 12.74
CA ASP A 236 8.70 8.57 14.18
C ASP A 236 7.24 8.71 14.62
N SER A 237 6.41 9.37 13.81
CA SER A 237 4.97 9.47 14.05
C SER A 237 4.31 8.09 14.04
N CYS A 238 4.65 7.24 13.06
CA CYS A 238 4.19 5.85 13.02
C CYS A 238 4.65 5.03 14.22
N GLN A 239 5.73 5.42 14.92
CA GLN A 239 6.19 4.77 16.15
C GLN A 239 5.46 5.29 17.40
N ARG A 240 5.21 6.60 17.47
CA ARG A 240 4.78 7.29 18.70
C ARG A 240 3.27 7.56 18.78
N ASP A 241 2.64 7.96 17.68
CA ASP A 241 1.23 8.35 17.68
C ASP A 241 0.34 7.11 17.60
N SER A 242 -0.53 6.91 18.59
CA SER A 242 -1.46 5.78 18.64
C SER A 242 -2.47 5.77 17.49
N HIS A 243 -2.69 6.91 16.82
CA HIS A 243 -3.59 7.03 15.67
C HIS A 243 -2.86 6.89 14.32
N ASP A 244 -1.53 6.86 14.32
CA ASP A 244 -0.75 6.68 13.10
C ASP A 244 -0.11 5.28 13.05
N VAL A 245 -0.63 4.46 12.15
CA VAL A 245 -0.17 3.09 11.88
C VAL A 245 0.05 2.87 10.39
N LYS A 246 0.30 3.94 9.61
CA LYS A 246 0.38 3.85 8.16
C LYS A 246 1.59 3.03 7.70
N GLU A 247 1.33 2.15 6.75
CA GLU A 247 2.39 1.48 5.97
C GLU A 247 2.71 2.31 4.72
N LEU A 248 3.73 1.88 3.96
CA LEU A 248 4.18 2.60 2.77
C LEU A 248 3.33 2.30 1.54
N ILE A 249 3.57 3.12 0.51
CA ILE A 249 3.05 2.93 -0.84
C ILE A 249 4.19 2.51 -1.78
N PRO A 250 3.89 1.85 -2.92
CA PRO A 250 4.91 1.42 -3.88
C PRO A 250 5.85 2.54 -4.34
N GLU A 251 5.35 3.76 -4.45
CA GLU A 251 6.04 4.94 -5.01
C GLU A 251 7.32 5.28 -4.23
N LEU A 252 7.36 5.00 -2.93
CA LEU A 252 8.56 5.15 -2.10
C LEU A 252 9.70 4.17 -2.44
N TYR A 253 9.53 3.33 -3.47
CA TYR A 253 10.53 2.40 -3.99
C TYR A 253 10.86 2.61 -5.46
N TYR A 254 10.26 3.61 -6.14
CA TYR A 254 10.58 3.88 -7.54
C TYR A 254 10.34 5.32 -8.02
N MET A 255 9.65 6.18 -7.28
CA MET A 255 9.20 7.51 -7.75
C MET A 255 9.79 8.64 -6.90
N PRO A 256 10.97 9.18 -7.24
CA PRO A 256 11.60 10.28 -6.49
C PRO A 256 10.82 11.60 -6.55
N GLU A 257 10.03 11.81 -7.60
CA GLU A 257 9.27 13.04 -7.84
C GLU A 257 8.27 13.34 -6.72
N MET A 258 7.80 12.32 -5.98
CA MET A 258 6.86 12.53 -4.87
C MET A 258 7.47 13.29 -3.69
N LEU A 259 8.81 13.32 -3.63
CA LEU A 259 9.59 13.95 -2.57
C LEU A 259 9.95 15.40 -2.90
N LEU A 260 9.69 15.85 -4.13
CA LEU A 260 10.10 17.16 -4.63
C LEU A 260 8.88 18.04 -4.88
N ASN A 261 8.90 19.28 -4.40
CA ASN A 261 7.88 20.29 -4.69
C ASN A 261 8.18 21.02 -6.01
N THR A 262 8.29 20.25 -7.09
CA THR A 262 8.62 20.77 -8.44
C THR A 262 7.61 21.81 -8.93
N ASN A 263 6.34 21.64 -8.54
CA ASN A 263 5.24 22.55 -8.89
C ASN A 263 5.22 23.84 -8.05
N LYS A 264 6.12 23.98 -7.07
CA LYS A 264 6.22 25.14 -6.17
C LYS A 264 4.91 25.47 -5.47
N PHE A 265 4.21 24.44 -4.98
CA PHE A 265 3.01 24.62 -4.18
C PHE A 265 3.33 25.39 -2.90
N ASP A 266 2.43 26.29 -2.50
CA ASP A 266 2.48 26.94 -1.19
C ASP A 266 1.87 26.01 -0.14
N LEU A 267 2.74 25.24 0.53
CA LEU A 267 2.37 24.28 1.56
C LEU A 267 2.41 24.92 2.97
N GLY A 268 2.61 26.24 3.05
CA GLY A 268 2.62 26.99 4.29
C GLY A 268 3.90 26.85 5.13
N LYS A 269 3.81 27.35 6.36
CA LYS A 269 4.86 27.25 7.37
C LYS A 269 4.35 26.47 8.57
N ARG A 270 5.24 25.71 9.19
CA ARG A 270 5.00 24.99 10.44
C ARG A 270 5.09 25.93 11.64
N ASP A 271 4.67 25.44 12.81
CA ASP A 271 4.68 26.23 14.05
C ASP A 271 6.10 26.59 14.51
N ASP A 272 7.09 25.77 14.13
CA ASP A 272 8.51 26.02 14.36
C ASP A 272 9.12 27.06 13.38
N GLY A 273 8.29 27.60 12.48
CA GLY A 273 8.69 28.58 11.47
C GLY A 273 9.31 27.99 10.20
N SER A 274 9.51 26.66 10.14
CA SER A 274 10.03 25.99 8.94
C SER A 274 9.01 26.02 7.81
N ALA A 275 9.48 26.33 6.59
CA ALA A 275 8.63 26.30 5.40
C ALA A 275 8.47 24.86 4.91
N VAL A 276 7.26 24.49 4.51
CA VAL A 276 7.00 23.18 3.91
C VAL A 276 7.24 23.29 2.39
N GLY A 277 8.18 22.50 1.88
CA GLY A 277 8.54 22.46 0.47
C GLY A 277 8.85 21.03 0.04
N ASP A 278 10.06 20.81 -0.46
CA ASP A 278 10.61 19.46 -0.68
C ASP A 278 10.56 18.66 0.63
N VAL A 279 10.40 17.35 0.51
CA VAL A 279 10.41 16.45 1.66
C VAL A 279 11.82 16.43 2.24
N VAL A 280 11.94 16.63 3.55
CA VAL A 280 13.18 16.49 4.29
C VAL A 280 13.60 15.02 4.27
N LEU A 281 14.72 14.77 3.60
CA LEU A 281 15.29 13.45 3.46
C LEU A 281 16.23 13.14 4.63
N PRO A 282 16.48 11.84 4.92
CA PRO A 282 17.48 11.42 5.88
C PRO A 282 18.88 11.93 5.51
N PRO A 283 19.79 12.16 6.48
CA PRO A 283 21.12 12.71 6.20
C PRO A 283 21.98 11.87 5.24
N TRP A 284 21.76 10.55 5.19
CA TRP A 284 22.45 9.64 4.27
C TRP A 284 21.96 9.76 2.81
N ALA A 285 20.79 10.34 2.58
CA ALA A 285 20.25 10.55 1.24
C ALA A 285 20.76 11.88 0.67
N LYS A 286 21.39 11.80 -0.50
CA LYS A 286 21.99 12.97 -1.17
C LYS A 286 21.00 13.70 -2.07
N SER A 287 19.97 12.98 -2.52
CA SER A 287 18.88 13.45 -3.37
C SER A 287 17.69 12.51 -3.23
N ALA A 288 16.54 12.90 -3.79
CA ALA A 288 15.35 12.05 -3.81
C ALA A 288 15.58 10.73 -4.57
N GLU A 289 16.33 10.79 -5.68
CA GLU A 289 16.73 9.62 -6.47
C GLU A 289 17.65 8.70 -5.66
N HIS A 290 18.63 9.26 -4.93
CA HIS A 290 19.51 8.46 -4.08
C HIS A 290 18.72 7.80 -2.94
N PHE A 291 17.74 8.50 -2.35
CA PHE A 291 16.84 7.93 -1.35
C PHE A 291 16.06 6.74 -1.92
N ILE A 292 15.37 6.92 -3.05
CA ILE A 292 14.57 5.88 -3.69
C ILE A 292 15.44 4.68 -4.10
N ALA A 293 16.64 4.92 -4.64
CA ALA A 293 17.57 3.88 -5.00
C ALA A 293 17.96 3.01 -3.79
N LEU A 294 18.31 3.64 -2.66
CA LEU A 294 18.62 2.93 -1.42
C LEU A 294 17.40 2.21 -0.82
N HIS A 295 16.22 2.82 -0.89
CA HIS A 295 14.97 2.17 -0.47
C HIS A 295 14.69 0.92 -1.29
N ARG A 296 14.87 0.98 -2.61
CA ARG A 296 14.71 -0.19 -3.48
C ARG A 296 15.78 -1.24 -3.22
N GLN A 297 17.04 -0.86 -3.04
CA GLN A 297 18.11 -1.80 -2.68
C GLN A 297 17.85 -2.48 -1.33
N ALA A 298 17.36 -1.73 -0.34
CA ALA A 298 16.99 -2.28 0.97
C ALA A 298 15.84 -3.30 0.83
N LEU A 299 14.80 -2.98 0.05
CA LEU A 299 13.68 -3.90 -0.20
C LEU A 299 14.14 -5.20 -0.89
N GLU A 300 15.11 -5.14 -1.79
CA GLU A 300 15.64 -6.29 -2.51
C GLU A 300 16.82 -6.98 -1.79
N SER A 301 17.15 -6.55 -0.57
CA SER A 301 18.24 -7.14 0.22
C SER A 301 17.89 -8.55 0.72
N ASP A 302 18.91 -9.37 0.98
CA ASP A 302 18.73 -10.72 1.53
C ASP A 302 18.08 -10.70 2.93
N LEU A 303 18.32 -9.64 3.72
CA LEU A 303 17.69 -9.42 5.03
C LEU A 303 16.17 -9.30 4.92
N VAL A 304 15.68 -8.61 3.88
CA VAL A 304 14.25 -8.52 3.62
C VAL A 304 13.73 -9.80 2.99
N SER A 305 14.42 -10.35 2.00
CA SER A 305 13.98 -11.58 1.32
C SER A 305 13.76 -12.76 2.26
N CYS A 306 14.55 -12.90 3.34
CA CYS A 306 14.39 -14.00 4.30
C CYS A 306 13.26 -13.80 5.32
N GLN A 307 12.66 -12.60 5.40
CA GLN A 307 11.60 -12.28 6.37
C GLN A 307 10.32 -11.69 5.78
N LEU A 308 10.32 -11.28 4.50
CA LEU A 308 9.19 -10.59 3.87
C LEU A 308 7.89 -11.39 3.90
N ASN A 309 7.99 -12.72 3.85
CA ASN A 309 6.85 -13.63 4.01
C ASN A 309 6.07 -13.38 5.31
N GLN A 310 6.75 -13.00 6.39
CA GLN A 310 6.11 -12.76 7.69
C GLN A 310 5.25 -11.50 7.68
N TRP A 311 5.71 -10.45 6.99
CA TRP A 311 4.89 -9.26 6.74
C TRP A 311 3.70 -9.59 5.81
N ILE A 312 3.92 -10.42 4.79
CA ILE A 312 2.84 -10.88 3.90
C ILE A 312 1.76 -11.63 4.68
N ASP A 313 2.16 -12.44 5.67
CA ASP A 313 1.20 -13.14 6.52
C ASP A 313 0.27 -12.16 7.24
N LEU A 314 0.81 -11.06 7.79
CA LEU A 314 0.04 -10.02 8.48
C LEU A 314 -0.99 -9.35 7.56
N ILE A 315 -0.57 -8.97 6.35
CA ILE A 315 -1.40 -8.14 5.47
C ILE A 315 -2.35 -8.98 4.61
N PHE A 316 -1.92 -10.13 4.12
CA PHE A 316 -2.64 -10.95 3.14
C PHE A 316 -2.85 -12.41 3.58
N GLY A 317 -2.09 -12.90 4.56
CA GLY A 317 -2.07 -14.30 4.93
C GLY A 317 -2.97 -14.66 6.11
N TYR A 318 -2.61 -15.75 6.79
CA TYR A 318 -3.41 -16.34 7.86
C TYR A 318 -3.50 -15.46 9.11
N LYS A 319 -2.53 -14.56 9.22
CA LYS A 319 -2.34 -13.62 10.31
C LYS A 319 -3.25 -12.39 10.20
N GLN A 320 -4.01 -12.21 9.12
CA GLN A 320 -4.89 -11.03 8.97
C GLN A 320 -6.09 -11.03 9.93
N LYS A 321 -6.57 -12.21 10.37
CA LYS A 321 -7.81 -12.38 11.17
C LYS A 321 -7.72 -13.62 12.05
N GLY A 322 -8.60 -13.71 13.06
CA GLY A 322 -8.73 -14.88 13.92
C GLY A 322 -7.76 -14.84 15.10
N PRO A 323 -7.58 -15.94 15.84
CA PRO A 323 -6.79 -15.97 17.08
C PRO A 323 -5.30 -15.62 16.90
N GLU A 324 -4.78 -15.80 15.69
CA GLU A 324 -3.40 -15.45 15.37
C GLU A 324 -3.21 -13.94 15.28
N ALA A 325 -4.23 -13.18 14.84
CA ALA A 325 -4.19 -11.72 14.65
C ALA A 325 -4.37 -10.95 15.96
#